data_AF-A0A7G9RAR7-F1
#
_entry.id   AF-A0A7G9RAR7-F1
#
_cell.length_a   1.000
_cell.length_b   1.000
_cell.length_c   1.000
_cell.angle_alpha   90.00
_cell.angle_beta   90.00
_cell.angle_gamma   90.00
#
_symmetry.space_group_name_H-M   'P 1'
#
loop_
_entity.id
_entity.type
_entity.pdbx_description
1 polymer ?
#
loop_
_entity_poly.entity_id
_entity_poly.type
_entity_poly.pdbx_seq_one_letter_code
_entity_poly.pdbx_strand_id
1 'polypeptide(L)'
;MSRDRTPEQTGPAPEPDEVAPGQTGPATEPPRDGRQRLLASLRRPGGRGQVTAAILLAVLGFAAVVQVQSNQQDATYVGARQDELIALINSLSLATQRAENEIAQLEQTRSSLLNDTEARRTALERARERADQLGILAGTLPAVGPGIRITVEDDSGAVGANNLINGIQELRDSGAEAIEINDQVRVVAQTAVRDLAEGACWSTASSCRPPTSSRRSATPTPWPEG
;
A
#
# COMPACT_ATOMS: atom_id res chain seq x y z
N MET A 1 -45.54 -47.98 -44.37
CA MET A 1 -45.15 -48.97 -45.40
C MET A 1 -43.78 -49.51 -44.97
N SER A 2 -43.74 -50.52 -44.09
CA SER A 2 -43.90 -51.97 -44.35
C SER A 2 -42.71 -52.62 -45.04
N ARG A 3 -42.25 -53.70 -44.38
CA ARG A 3 -41.41 -54.82 -44.80
C ARG A 3 -39.94 -54.67 -44.36
N ASP A 4 -39.52 -55.29 -43.26
CA ASP A 4 -39.45 -56.73 -42.94
C ASP A 4 -38.49 -57.48 -43.88
N ARG A 5 -37.34 -57.89 -43.33
CA ARG A 5 -36.68 -59.19 -43.60
C ARG A 5 -35.34 -59.34 -42.85
N THR A 6 -35.34 -60.27 -41.91
CA THR A 6 -34.18 -61.07 -41.49
C THR A 6 -33.99 -62.23 -42.49
N PRO A 7 -32.77 -62.74 -42.66
CA PRO A 7 -32.51 -64.18 -42.45
C PRO A 7 -31.22 -64.39 -41.63
N GLU A 8 -31.23 -65.16 -40.54
CA GLU A 8 -31.17 -66.62 -40.43
C GLU A 8 -29.81 -67.20 -40.88
N GLN A 9 -29.01 -67.64 -39.90
CA GLN A 9 -27.87 -68.54 -40.08
C GLN A 9 -27.97 -69.70 -39.08
N THR A 10 -28.41 -70.84 -39.63
CA THR A 10 -27.81 -72.17 -39.55
C THR A 10 -27.63 -72.83 -38.17
N GLY A 11 -28.56 -73.74 -37.85
CA GLY A 11 -28.29 -74.88 -36.96
C GLY A 11 -27.59 -76.05 -37.69
N PRO A 12 -27.22 -77.09 -36.94
CA PRO A 12 -27.73 -78.40 -37.35
C PRO A 12 -28.38 -79.17 -36.19
N ALA A 13 -29.31 -80.03 -36.61
CA ALA A 13 -30.28 -80.80 -35.85
C ALA A 13 -29.69 -81.88 -34.92
N PRO A 14 -30.48 -82.37 -33.94
CA PRO A 14 -30.37 -83.74 -33.45
C PRO A 14 -31.48 -84.64 -34.02
N GLU A 15 -31.09 -85.89 -34.28
CA GLU A 15 -31.89 -87.03 -34.72
C GLU A 15 -32.96 -87.46 -33.70
N PRO A 16 -33.98 -88.25 -34.12
CA PRO A 16 -35.12 -88.63 -33.28
C PRO A 16 -34.90 -89.93 -32.47
N ASP A 17 -35.69 -90.03 -31.39
CA ASP A 17 -35.87 -91.14 -30.45
C ASP A 17 -36.03 -92.53 -31.09
N GLU A 18 -35.56 -93.60 -30.41
CA GLU A 18 -36.30 -94.87 -30.25
C GLU A 18 -35.74 -95.83 -29.14
N VAL A 19 -36.60 -96.10 -28.13
CA VAL A 19 -36.96 -97.38 -27.45
C VAL A 19 -36.05 -98.12 -26.40
N ALA A 20 -36.41 -97.91 -25.10
CA ALA A 20 -36.78 -98.87 -24.01
C ALA A 20 -35.82 -100.00 -23.48
N PRO A 21 -36.16 -100.72 -22.36
CA PRO A 21 -36.38 -100.26 -20.98
C PRO A 21 -35.60 -101.08 -19.89
N GLY A 22 -35.50 -100.52 -18.67
CA GLY A 22 -35.54 -101.28 -17.41
C GLY A 22 -34.23 -101.50 -16.63
N GLN A 23 -34.09 -100.84 -15.47
CA GLN A 23 -33.76 -101.47 -14.18
C GLN A 23 -33.76 -100.47 -12.99
N THR A 24 -34.02 -101.04 -11.82
CA THR A 24 -34.59 -100.51 -10.57
C THR A 24 -33.61 -99.75 -9.65
N GLY A 25 -34.08 -98.71 -8.93
CA GLY A 25 -33.40 -98.09 -7.78
C GLY A 25 -34.18 -96.88 -7.21
N PRO A 26 -34.28 -96.68 -5.88
CA PRO A 26 -35.51 -96.19 -5.24
C PRO A 26 -35.64 -94.65 -5.13
N ALA A 27 -36.89 -94.26 -4.89
CA ALA A 27 -37.40 -92.90 -4.71
C ALA A 27 -36.53 -91.98 -3.84
N THR A 28 -36.39 -90.72 -4.28
CA THR A 28 -35.90 -89.61 -3.46
C THR A 28 -37.02 -88.61 -3.17
N GLU A 29 -37.16 -88.37 -1.87
CA GLU A 29 -38.12 -87.61 -1.08
C GLU A 29 -38.27 -86.11 -1.43
N PRO A 30 -39.35 -85.45 -0.97
CA PRO A 30 -39.66 -84.04 -1.26
C PRO A 30 -38.63 -83.04 -0.68
N PRO A 31 -38.59 -81.79 -1.21
CA PRO A 31 -37.62 -80.78 -0.78
C PRO A 31 -37.82 -80.40 0.69
N ARG A 32 -36.77 -80.55 1.49
CA ARG A 32 -36.77 -80.23 2.92
C ARG A 32 -36.54 -78.73 3.13
N ASP A 33 -37.44 -78.09 3.87
CA ASP A 33 -37.40 -76.68 4.25
C ASP A 33 -36.25 -76.38 5.24
N GLY A 34 -35.13 -75.89 4.71
CA GLY A 34 -33.90 -75.65 5.47
C GLY A 34 -34.04 -74.57 6.56
N ARG A 35 -34.94 -73.61 6.38
CA ARG A 35 -35.20 -72.54 7.36
C ARG A 35 -35.90 -73.09 8.60
N GLN A 36 -36.81 -74.04 8.42
CA GLN A 36 -37.52 -74.69 9.54
C GLN A 36 -36.59 -75.53 10.41
N ARG A 37 -35.58 -76.18 9.83
CA ARG A 37 -34.57 -76.96 10.57
C ARG A 37 -33.65 -76.07 11.41
N LEU A 38 -33.27 -74.91 10.90
CA LEU A 38 -32.47 -73.92 11.63
C LEU A 38 -33.28 -73.30 12.79
N LEU A 39 -34.56 -73.02 12.58
CA LEU A 39 -35.45 -72.54 13.64
C LEU A 39 -35.74 -73.60 14.70
N ALA A 40 -35.87 -74.87 14.30
CA ALA A 40 -36.08 -75.99 15.22
C ALA A 40 -34.83 -76.32 16.05
N SER A 41 -33.63 -76.18 15.48
CA SER A 41 -32.37 -76.35 16.23
C SER A 41 -32.08 -75.21 17.20
N LEU A 42 -32.64 -74.02 16.96
CA LEU A 42 -32.57 -72.89 17.89
C LEU A 42 -33.42 -73.09 19.16
N ARG A 43 -34.48 -73.91 19.09
CA ARG A 43 -35.44 -74.13 20.19
C ARG A 43 -35.10 -75.31 21.12
N ARG A 44 -34.08 -76.11 20.82
CA ARG A 44 -33.60 -77.20 21.70
C ARG A 44 -32.16 -76.92 22.15
N PRO A 45 -31.92 -76.44 23.38
CA PRO A 45 -30.57 -76.20 23.86
C PRO A 45 -29.85 -77.54 24.10
N GLY A 46 -28.67 -77.72 23.48
CA GLY A 46 -27.72 -78.78 23.90
C GLY A 46 -27.09 -79.66 22.82
N GLY A 47 -27.28 -79.38 21.52
CA GLY A 47 -26.61 -80.14 20.45
C GLY A 47 -25.19 -79.63 20.17
N ARG A 48 -24.22 -80.54 19.95
CA ARG A 48 -22.83 -80.20 19.56
C ARG A 48 -22.73 -79.24 18.36
N GLY A 49 -23.67 -79.33 17.42
CA GLY A 49 -23.74 -78.42 16.26
C GLY A 49 -24.27 -77.01 16.56
N GLN A 50 -25.00 -76.82 17.66
CA GLN A 50 -25.45 -75.49 18.08
C GLN A 50 -24.29 -74.70 18.72
N VAL A 51 -23.39 -75.40 19.42
CA VAL A 51 -22.17 -74.81 19.99
C VAL A 51 -21.25 -74.29 18.89
N THR A 52 -21.01 -75.08 17.84
CA THR A 52 -20.16 -74.65 16.71
C THR A 52 -20.79 -73.47 15.96
N ALA A 53 -22.10 -73.49 15.71
CA ALA A 53 -22.80 -72.37 15.09
C ALA A 53 -22.75 -71.09 15.95
N ALA A 54 -22.92 -71.21 17.27
CA ALA A 54 -22.83 -70.08 18.19
C ALA A 54 -21.43 -69.46 18.20
N ILE A 55 -20.38 -70.29 18.21
CA ILE A 55 -19.00 -69.81 18.14
C ILE A 55 -18.74 -69.10 16.81
N LEU A 56 -19.16 -69.67 15.68
CA LEU A 56 -18.97 -69.05 14.36
C LEU A 56 -19.68 -67.69 14.28
N LEU A 57 -20.92 -67.60 14.78
CA LEU A 57 -21.65 -66.34 14.83
C LEU A 57 -21.00 -65.33 15.77
N ALA A 58 -20.46 -65.76 16.91
CA ALA A 58 -19.76 -64.88 17.84
C ALA A 58 -18.48 -64.31 17.22
N VAL A 59 -17.68 -65.16 16.55
CA VAL A 59 -16.46 -64.73 15.83
C VAL A 59 -16.80 -63.79 14.67
N LEU A 60 -17.83 -64.11 13.89
CA LEU A 60 -18.27 -63.27 12.77
C LEU A 60 -18.79 -61.91 13.26
N GLY A 61 -19.62 -61.91 14.31
CA GLY A 61 -20.12 -60.69 14.92
C GLY A 61 -19.00 -59.83 15.50
N PHE A 62 -18.05 -60.45 16.20
CA PHE A 62 -16.88 -59.74 16.73
C PHE A 62 -16.02 -59.16 15.60
N ALA A 63 -15.73 -59.94 14.55
CA ALA A 63 -14.98 -59.46 13.39
C ALA A 63 -15.68 -58.29 12.69
N ALA A 64 -17.01 -58.33 12.53
CA ALA A 64 -17.78 -57.25 11.95
C ALA A 64 -17.72 -55.97 12.80
N VAL A 65 -17.82 -56.08 14.13
CA VAL A 65 -17.69 -54.93 15.05
C VAL A 65 -16.30 -54.32 14.97
N VAL A 66 -15.24 -55.14 14.97
CA VAL A 66 -13.85 -54.67 14.82
C VAL A 66 -13.65 -53.99 13.46
N GLN A 67 -14.19 -54.54 12.38
CA GLN A 67 -14.13 -53.93 11.05
C GLN A 67 -14.85 -52.58 10.99
N VAL A 68 -16.05 -52.47 11.56
CA VAL A 68 -16.80 -51.20 11.62
C VAL A 68 -16.04 -50.18 12.48
N GLN A 69 -15.54 -50.60 13.64
CA GLN A 69 -14.79 -49.71 14.53
C GLN A 69 -13.49 -49.21 13.88
N SER A 70 -12.79 -50.07 13.13
CA SER A 70 -11.58 -49.70 12.37
C SER A 70 -11.91 -48.74 11.22
N ASN A 71 -12.94 -49.04 10.41
CA ASN A 71 -13.33 -48.21 9.28
C ASN A 71 -13.83 -46.82 9.73
N GLN A 72 -14.50 -46.74 10.89
CA GLN A 72 -14.92 -45.48 11.50
C GLN A 72 -13.73 -44.65 11.99
N GLN A 73 -12.66 -45.29 12.49
CA GLN A 73 -11.42 -44.58 12.88
C GLN A 73 -10.70 -44.02 11.65
N ASP A 74 -10.58 -44.80 10.58
CA ASP A 74 -9.97 -44.36 9.32
C ASP A 74 -10.74 -43.19 8.68
N ALA A 75 -12.08 -43.28 8.63
CA ALA A 75 -12.93 -42.19 8.16
C ALA A 75 -12.80 -40.91 9.01
N THR A 76 -12.66 -41.05 10.33
CA THR A 76 -12.46 -39.92 11.27
C THR A 76 -11.08 -39.27 11.08
N TYR A 77 -10.01 -40.06 10.85
CA TYR A 77 -8.67 -39.55 10.59
C TYR A 77 -8.53 -38.86 9.22
N VAL A 78 -9.22 -39.38 8.19
CA VAL A 78 -9.23 -38.75 6.86
C VAL A 78 -10.02 -37.43 6.87
N GLY A 79 -11.15 -37.36 7.60
CA GLY A 79 -11.89 -36.12 7.80
C GLY A 79 -11.09 -35.05 8.56
N ALA A 80 -10.43 -35.42 9.66
CA ALA A 80 -9.66 -34.49 10.48
C ALA A 80 -8.50 -33.79 9.72
N ARG A 81 -7.86 -34.48 8.77
CA ARG A 81 -6.79 -33.90 7.94
C ARG A 81 -7.30 -32.94 6.87
N GLN A 82 -8.49 -33.19 6.33
CA GLN A 82 -9.11 -32.29 5.35
C GLN A 82 -9.54 -30.99 6.04
N ASP A 83 -10.10 -31.08 7.24
CA ASP A 83 -10.45 -29.92 8.06
C ASP A 83 -9.22 -29.07 8.45
N GLU A 84 -8.11 -29.72 8.79
CA GLU A 84 -6.84 -29.03 9.10
C GLU A 84 -6.25 -28.31 7.88
N LEU A 85 -6.31 -28.91 6.69
CA LEU A 85 -5.88 -28.25 5.45
C LEU A 85 -6.74 -27.02 5.15
N ILE A 86 -8.07 -27.14 5.27
CA ILE A 86 -8.99 -26.01 5.06
C ILE A 86 -8.70 -24.92 6.09
N ALA A 87 -8.50 -25.28 7.37
CA ALA A 87 -8.14 -24.34 8.42
C ALA A 87 -6.81 -23.62 8.12
N LEU A 88 -5.79 -24.35 7.64
CA LEU A 88 -4.50 -23.78 7.26
C LEU A 88 -4.64 -22.83 6.06
N ILE A 89 -5.37 -23.21 5.02
CA ILE A 89 -5.62 -22.35 3.84
C ILE A 89 -6.38 -21.09 4.26
N ASN A 90 -7.37 -21.21 5.15
CA ASN A 90 -8.11 -20.07 5.68
C ASN A 90 -7.22 -19.16 6.52
N SER A 91 -6.38 -19.72 7.40
CA SER A 91 -5.42 -18.97 8.20
C SER A 91 -4.40 -18.24 7.31
N LEU A 92 -3.90 -18.92 6.27
CA LEU A 92 -3.01 -18.31 5.29
C LEU A 92 -3.73 -17.19 4.53
N SER A 93 -4.96 -17.42 4.08
CA SER A 93 -5.76 -16.42 3.37
C SER A 93 -6.02 -15.18 4.23
N LEU A 94 -6.32 -15.36 5.52
CA LEU A 94 -6.46 -14.27 6.48
C LEU A 94 -5.14 -13.54 6.72
N ALA A 95 -4.02 -14.27 6.82
CA ALA A 95 -2.70 -13.67 6.95
C ALA A 95 -2.32 -12.86 5.71
N THR A 96 -2.60 -13.38 4.50
CA THR A 96 -2.40 -12.68 3.23
C THR A 96 -3.24 -11.41 3.17
N GLN A 97 -4.54 -11.48 3.48
CA GLN A 97 -5.40 -10.29 3.50
C GLN A 97 -4.92 -9.24 4.52
N ARG A 98 -4.45 -9.66 5.70
CA ARG A 98 -3.86 -8.73 6.67
C ARG A 98 -2.60 -8.08 6.12
N ALA A 99 -1.69 -8.85 5.54
CA ALA A 99 -0.46 -8.34 4.96
C ALA A 99 -0.72 -7.36 3.79
N GLU A 100 -1.69 -7.67 2.92
CA GLU A 100 -2.11 -6.76 1.84
C GLU A 100 -2.67 -5.45 2.39
N ASN A 101 -3.48 -5.50 3.45
CA ASN A 101 -3.98 -4.30 4.12
C ASN A 101 -2.85 -3.48 4.77
N GLU A 102 -1.88 -4.13 5.40
CA GLU A 102 -0.70 -3.46 5.98
C GLU A 102 0.14 -2.79 4.90
N ILE A 103 0.35 -3.44 3.75
CA ILE A 103 1.04 -2.86 2.60
C ILE A 103 0.29 -1.61 2.11
N ALA A 104 -1.03 -1.70 1.92
CA ALA A 104 -1.82 -0.56 1.47
C ALA A 104 -1.73 0.64 2.45
N GLN A 105 -1.76 0.38 3.76
CA GLN A 105 -1.59 1.41 4.79
C GLN A 105 -0.18 2.03 4.77
N LEU A 106 0.85 1.21 4.60
CA LEU A 106 2.25 1.69 4.51
C LEU A 106 2.48 2.51 3.25
N GLU A 107 1.92 2.11 2.11
CA GLU A 107 1.98 2.87 0.86
C GLU A 107 1.27 4.22 0.97
N GLN A 108 0.08 4.24 1.59
CA GLN A 108 -0.63 5.47 1.88
C GLN A 108 0.16 6.39 2.82
N THR A 109 0.74 5.83 3.89
CA THR A 109 1.59 6.57 4.83
C THR A 109 2.81 7.14 4.12
N ARG A 110 3.49 6.34 3.29
CA ARG A 110 4.64 6.77 2.49
C ARG A 110 4.25 7.90 1.55
N SER A 111 3.14 7.76 0.82
CA SER A 111 2.66 8.80 -0.10
C SER A 111 2.36 10.11 0.66
N SER A 112 1.69 10.04 1.81
CA SER A 112 1.44 11.20 2.67
C SER A 112 2.73 11.87 3.12
N LEU A 113 3.72 11.10 3.61
CA LEU A 113 5.00 11.64 4.06
C LEU A 113 5.81 12.29 2.93
N LEU A 114 5.75 11.74 1.72
CA LEU A 114 6.37 12.34 0.54
C LEU A 114 5.71 13.69 0.20
N ASN A 115 4.38 13.73 0.18
CA ASN A 115 3.62 14.97 -0.06
C ASN A 115 3.89 16.02 1.01
N ASP A 116 3.92 15.65 2.30
CA ASP A 116 4.23 16.56 3.41
C ASP A 116 5.68 17.07 3.35
N THR A 117 6.60 16.24 2.89
CA THR A 117 8.01 16.64 2.71
C THR A 117 8.15 17.65 1.59
N GLU A 118 7.45 17.44 0.47
CA GLU A 118 7.41 18.41 -0.63
C GLU A 118 6.76 19.72 -0.19
N ALA A 119 5.59 19.65 0.47
CA ALA A 119 4.89 20.83 0.99
C ALA A 119 5.77 21.63 1.96
N ARG A 120 6.49 20.97 2.87
CA ARG A 120 7.44 21.63 3.79
C ARG A 120 8.60 22.28 3.04
N ARG A 121 9.14 21.61 2.01
CA ARG A 121 10.21 22.16 1.19
C ARG A 121 9.75 23.44 0.49
N THR A 122 8.60 23.41 -0.19
CA THR A 122 8.02 24.59 -0.84
C THR A 122 7.76 25.70 0.17
N ALA A 123 7.19 25.39 1.34
CA ALA A 123 6.92 26.40 2.37
C ALA A 123 8.21 27.09 2.86
N LEU A 124 9.28 26.32 3.02
CA LEU A 124 10.58 26.82 3.44
C LEU A 124 11.28 27.62 2.34
N GLU A 125 11.16 27.25 1.07
CA GLU A 125 11.61 28.06 -0.07
C GLU A 125 10.88 29.40 -0.11
N ARG A 126 9.54 29.41 0.02
CA ARG A 126 8.74 30.64 0.10
C ARG A 126 9.11 31.51 1.31
N ALA A 127 9.38 30.90 2.45
CA ALA A 127 9.80 31.63 3.64
C ALA A 127 11.16 32.31 3.45
N ARG A 128 12.10 31.64 2.76
CA ARG A 128 13.39 32.23 2.39
C ARG A 128 13.23 33.38 1.40
N GLU A 129 12.48 33.19 0.32
CA GLU A 129 12.18 34.26 -0.66
C GLU A 129 11.60 35.50 0.05
N ARG A 130 10.67 35.29 0.98
CA ARG A 130 10.05 36.40 1.73
C ARG A 130 11.00 37.03 2.73
N ALA A 131 11.85 36.24 3.40
CA ALA A 131 12.89 36.76 4.28
C ALA A 131 13.89 37.62 3.49
N ASP A 132 14.27 37.20 2.29
CA ASP A 132 15.17 37.95 1.42
C ASP A 132 14.53 39.27 0.95
N GLN A 133 13.28 39.23 0.48
CA GLN A 133 12.51 40.43 0.12
C GLN A 133 12.43 41.42 1.29
N LEU A 134 12.12 40.94 2.49
CA LEU A 134 12.06 41.77 3.69
C LEU A 134 13.44 42.30 4.08
N GLY A 135 14.51 41.51 3.91
CA GLY A 135 15.88 41.94 4.17
C GLY A 135 16.34 43.04 3.20
N ILE A 136 15.94 42.97 1.94
CA ILE A 136 16.20 44.02 0.95
C ILE A 136 15.45 45.30 1.33
N LEU A 137 14.16 45.21 1.69
CA LEU A 137 13.34 46.36 2.12
C LEU A 137 13.85 46.97 3.43
N ALA A 138 14.32 46.14 4.37
CA ALA A 138 14.91 46.58 5.63
C ALA A 138 16.33 47.14 5.46
N GLY A 139 16.92 47.01 4.26
CA GLY A 139 18.28 47.45 3.97
C GLY A 139 19.37 46.60 4.63
N THR A 140 19.05 45.39 5.09
CA THR A 140 20.00 44.44 5.70
C THR A 140 20.65 43.51 4.68
N LEU A 141 20.01 43.34 3.51
CA LEU A 141 20.55 42.58 2.39
C LEU A 141 20.90 43.53 1.23
N PRO A 142 21.93 43.18 0.43
CA PRO A 142 22.29 43.94 -0.76
C PRO A 142 21.14 43.93 -1.77
N ALA A 143 21.04 45.00 -2.56
CA ALA A 143 20.16 45.09 -3.71
C ALA A 143 21.02 45.20 -4.97
N VAL A 144 20.61 44.56 -6.06
CA VAL A 144 21.32 44.58 -7.35
C VAL A 144 20.31 44.91 -8.43
N GLY A 145 20.67 45.86 -9.29
CA GLY A 145 19.85 46.25 -10.43
C GLY A 145 20.46 47.42 -11.21
N PRO A 146 19.87 47.77 -12.36
CA PRO A 146 20.24 48.99 -13.08
C PRO A 146 20.10 50.21 -12.17
N GLY A 147 21.04 51.15 -12.28
CA GLY A 147 21.01 52.34 -11.45
C GLY A 147 21.92 53.44 -11.96
N ILE A 148 21.92 54.55 -11.24
CA ILE A 148 22.74 55.74 -11.52
C ILE A 148 23.52 56.15 -10.28
N ARG A 149 24.68 56.76 -10.50
CA ARG A 149 25.45 57.44 -9.44
C ARG A 149 25.27 58.94 -9.60
N ILE A 150 24.73 59.58 -8.56
CA ILE A 150 24.53 61.03 -8.52
C ILE A 150 25.63 61.63 -7.63
N THR A 151 26.35 62.60 -8.17
CA THR A 151 27.35 63.36 -7.42
C THR A 151 26.82 64.77 -7.21
N VAL A 152 26.77 65.21 -5.95
CA VAL A 152 26.37 66.57 -5.57
C VAL A 152 27.62 67.33 -5.14
N GLU A 153 27.94 68.41 -5.85
CA GLU A 153 29.03 69.32 -5.52
C GLU A 153 28.46 70.54 -4.80
N ASP A 154 28.93 70.80 -3.58
CA ASP A 154 28.45 71.90 -2.74
C ASP A 154 29.62 72.61 -2.06
N ASP A 155 30.29 73.49 -2.79
CA ASP A 155 31.45 74.24 -2.29
C ASP A 155 31.05 75.35 -1.29
N SER A 156 29.77 75.74 -1.23
CA SER A 156 29.27 76.84 -0.38
C SER A 156 28.41 76.38 0.81
N GLY A 157 28.17 75.08 0.97
CA GLY A 157 27.32 74.53 2.03
C GLY A 157 25.83 74.86 1.85
N ALA A 158 25.39 75.15 0.62
CA ALA A 158 24.02 75.53 0.31
C ALA A 158 23.04 74.33 0.28
N VAL A 159 23.54 73.10 0.22
CA VAL A 159 22.74 71.88 0.18
C VAL A 159 22.41 71.43 1.61
N GLY A 160 21.29 71.95 2.12
CA GLY A 160 20.72 71.52 3.40
C GLY A 160 19.91 70.21 3.33
N ALA A 161 19.45 69.75 4.49
CA ALA A 161 18.68 68.53 4.70
C ALA A 161 17.40 68.48 3.85
N ASN A 162 16.69 69.61 3.70
CA ASN A 162 15.48 69.67 2.87
C ASN A 162 15.77 69.36 1.40
N ASN A 163 16.89 69.86 0.85
CA ASN A 163 17.26 69.59 -0.54
C ASN A 163 17.56 68.09 -0.74
N LEU A 164 18.25 67.47 0.21
CA LEU A 164 18.54 66.03 0.17
C LEU A 164 17.28 65.17 0.34
N ILE A 165 16.40 65.52 1.28
CA ILE A 165 15.13 64.81 1.48
C ILE A 165 14.27 64.89 0.21
N ASN A 166 14.17 66.07 -0.41
CA ASN A 166 13.46 66.22 -1.68
C ASN A 166 14.11 65.38 -2.77
N GLY A 167 15.45 65.42 -2.91
CA GLY A 167 16.14 64.56 -3.87
C GLY A 167 15.85 63.06 -3.69
N ILE A 168 15.81 62.58 -2.44
CA ILE A 168 15.44 61.18 -2.14
C ILE A 168 13.97 60.91 -2.51
N GLN A 169 13.07 61.87 -2.29
CA GLN A 169 11.65 61.74 -2.66
C GLN A 169 11.49 61.69 -4.18
N GLU A 170 12.12 62.60 -4.92
CA GLU A 170 12.09 62.60 -6.39
C GLU A 170 12.64 61.29 -6.96
N LEU A 171 13.70 60.73 -6.36
CA LEU A 171 14.21 59.41 -6.73
C LEU A 171 13.19 58.30 -6.47
N ARG A 172 12.50 58.32 -5.33
CA ARG A 172 11.44 57.35 -5.02
C ARG A 172 10.26 57.47 -6.00
N ASP A 173 9.86 58.69 -6.32
CA ASP A 173 8.78 58.98 -7.26
C ASP A 173 9.17 58.57 -8.69
N SER A 174 10.47 58.60 -8.99
CA SER A 174 11.05 58.08 -10.25
C SER A 174 11.26 56.56 -10.26
N GLY A 175 10.86 55.85 -9.21
CA GLY A 175 10.95 54.38 -9.13
C GLY A 175 12.26 53.82 -8.57
N ALA A 176 13.06 54.61 -7.84
CA ALA A 176 14.22 54.08 -7.15
C ALA A 176 13.81 53.12 -6.02
N GLU A 177 14.14 51.85 -6.17
CA GLU A 177 13.82 50.78 -5.19
C GLU A 177 14.87 50.66 -4.08
N ALA A 178 16.12 51.04 -4.37
CA ALA A 178 17.22 51.08 -3.41
C ALA A 178 18.03 52.37 -3.61
N ILE A 179 18.32 53.05 -2.49
CA ILE A 179 19.11 54.28 -2.48
C ILE A 179 20.23 54.12 -1.45
N GLU A 180 21.46 54.43 -1.86
CA GLU A 180 22.64 54.40 -1.00
C GLU A 180 23.37 55.73 -1.06
N ILE A 181 23.86 56.17 0.10
CA ILE A 181 24.62 57.40 0.23
C ILE A 181 26.08 57.05 0.55
N ASN A 182 26.99 57.61 -0.25
CA ASN A 182 28.44 57.49 -0.09
C ASN A 182 28.97 56.05 0.05
N ASP A 183 28.34 55.08 -0.62
CA ASP A 183 28.74 53.67 -0.58
C ASP A 183 28.74 53.07 0.85
N GLN A 184 27.97 53.66 1.77
CA GLN A 184 28.03 53.32 3.20
C GLN A 184 26.66 53.23 3.88
N VAL A 185 25.71 54.08 3.49
CA VAL A 185 24.43 54.18 4.20
C VAL A 185 23.28 53.88 3.26
N ARG A 186 22.65 52.73 3.48
CA ARG A 186 21.39 52.36 2.86
C ARG A 186 20.26 53.23 3.40
N VAL A 187 19.56 53.92 2.52
CA VAL A 187 18.38 54.72 2.87
C VAL A 187 17.19 53.78 3.07
N VAL A 188 16.57 53.89 4.23
CA VAL A 188 15.44 53.09 4.71
C VAL A 188 14.45 54.00 5.42
N ALA A 189 13.27 53.50 5.77
CA ALA A 189 12.20 54.31 6.36
C ALA A 189 12.64 55.05 7.65
N GLN A 190 13.55 54.45 8.41
CA GLN A 190 14.11 54.99 9.65
C GLN A 190 15.36 55.87 9.45
N THR A 191 15.82 56.10 8.22
CA THR A 191 16.97 56.98 7.96
C THR A 191 16.59 58.42 8.26
N ALA A 192 17.36 59.08 9.13
CA ALA A 192 17.21 60.49 9.43
C ALA A 192 18.25 61.32 8.67
N VAL A 193 17.84 62.50 8.21
CA VAL A 193 18.71 63.54 7.64
C VAL A 193 18.65 64.77 8.56
N ARG A 194 19.79 65.39 8.86
CA ARG A 194 19.89 66.56 9.74
C ARG A 194 20.82 67.60 9.16
N ASP A 195 20.53 68.87 9.41
CA ASP A 195 21.46 69.97 9.08
C ASP A 195 22.65 70.03 10.04
N LEU A 196 23.79 70.44 9.52
CA LEU A 196 25.04 70.77 10.19
C LEU A 196 25.49 72.17 9.73
N ALA A 197 26.45 72.77 10.44
CA ALA A 197 26.98 74.09 10.08
C ALA A 197 27.63 74.14 8.68
N GLU A 198 28.04 72.99 8.15
CA GLU A 198 28.78 72.86 6.88
C GLU A 198 28.05 71.94 5.86
N GLY A 199 26.75 71.70 6.02
CA GLY A 199 25.96 70.84 5.11
C GLY A 199 24.93 69.98 5.84
N ALA A 200 24.70 68.75 5.38
CA ALA A 200 23.76 67.81 6.01
C ALA A 200 24.39 66.45 6.35
N CYS A 201 23.92 65.81 7.42
CA CYS A 201 24.30 64.49 7.88
C CYS A 201 23.18 63.48 7.64
N TRP A 202 23.52 62.19 7.49
CA TRP A 202 22.57 61.07 7.55
C TRP A 202 22.90 60.11 8.69
N SER A 203 21.87 59.45 9.22
CA SER A 203 22.02 58.45 10.26
C SER A 203 20.93 57.38 10.21
N THR A 204 21.31 56.11 10.21
CA THR A 204 20.42 54.95 10.43
C THR A 204 20.42 54.49 11.90
N ALA A 205 21.31 55.06 12.72
CA ALA A 205 21.49 54.85 14.16
C ALA A 205 21.92 56.19 14.82
N SER A 206 22.36 56.20 16.08
CA SER A 206 22.65 57.43 16.84
C SER A 206 23.86 58.27 16.40
N SER A 207 24.56 57.93 15.30
CA SER A 207 25.73 58.70 14.83
C SER A 207 25.49 59.36 13.46
N CYS A 208 25.54 60.69 13.42
CA CYS A 208 25.70 61.49 12.20
C CYS A 208 27.09 61.23 11.59
N ARG A 209 27.17 60.91 10.30
CA ARG A 209 28.42 61.01 9.52
C ARG A 209 28.37 62.22 8.58
N PRO A 210 29.44 63.03 8.50
CA PRO A 210 29.52 64.11 7.52
C PRO A 210 29.73 63.56 6.10
N PRO A 211 29.34 64.29 5.05
CA PRO A 211 29.64 63.91 3.68
C PRO A 211 31.16 63.92 3.46
N THR A 212 31.70 62.83 2.92
CA THR A 212 33.11 62.73 2.60
C THR A 212 33.41 63.65 1.42
N SER A 213 34.04 64.81 1.68
CA SER A 213 34.59 65.66 0.62
C SER A 213 35.81 64.95 0.02
N SER A 214 35.60 64.10 -0.98
CA SER A 214 36.72 63.65 -1.81
C SER A 214 36.36 63.86 -3.27
N ARG A 215 36.92 64.94 -3.82
CA ARG A 215 36.96 65.25 -5.24
C ARG A 215 37.71 64.11 -5.94
N ARG A 216 36.97 63.09 -6.35
CA ARG A 216 37.44 62.04 -7.25
C ARG A 216 36.35 61.90 -8.30
N SER A 217 36.69 62.26 -9.53
CA SER A 217 35.92 61.93 -10.73
C SER A 217 35.78 60.41 -10.79
N ALA A 218 34.70 59.88 -10.22
CA ALA A 218 34.36 58.48 -10.32
C ALA A 218 33.68 58.29 -11.67
N THR A 219 34.42 57.74 -12.63
CA THR A 219 33.84 57.08 -13.81
C THR A 219 32.71 56.18 -13.32
N PRO A 220 31.52 56.17 -13.97
CA PRO A 220 30.42 55.31 -13.55
C PRO A 220 30.92 53.88 -13.51
N THR A 221 31.10 53.35 -12.30
CA THR A 221 31.44 51.95 -12.11
C THR A 221 30.11 51.21 -12.18
N PRO A 222 29.89 50.33 -13.16
CA PRO A 222 28.69 49.52 -13.20
C PRO A 222 28.61 48.72 -11.90
N TRP A 223 27.39 48.50 -11.43
CA TRP A 223 27.14 47.59 -10.31
C TRP A 223 27.82 46.25 -10.59
N PRO A 224 28.42 45.58 -9.58
CA PRO A 224 28.97 44.26 -9.78
C PRO A 224 27.86 43.35 -10.29
N GLU A 225 28.04 42.83 -11.50
CA GLU A 225 27.22 41.75 -12.03
C GLU A 225 27.46 40.53 -11.13
N GLY A 226 26.42 40.14 -10.39
CA GLY A 226 26.41 38.94 -9.55
C GLY A 226 25.90 37.74 -10.33
#